data_AF-A0A2V2BC84-F1
#
_entry.id   AF-A0A2V2BC84-F1
#
_cell.length_a   1.000
_cell.length_b   1.000
_cell.length_c   1.000
_cell.angle_alpha   90.00
_cell.angle_beta   90.00
_cell.angle_gamma   90.00
#
_symmetry.space_group_name_H-M   'P 1'
#
loop_
_entity.id
_entity.type
_entity.pdbx_description
1 polymer ?
#
loop_
_entity_poly.entity_id
_entity_poly.type
_entity_poly.pdbx_seq_one_letter_code
_entity_poly.pdbx_strand_id
1 'polypeptide(L)' 'MREMTVREFKARLDAIGDDELCCGTFWLTDDFLSIDQALTREEIASAMDIAEDNHDASEGFNWWHLEWAISEMKQGGEA' A
#
# COMPACT_ATOMS: atom_id res chain seq x y z
N MET A 1 -2.57 -10.47 -10.37
CA MET A 1 -2.35 -9.36 -9.42
C MET A 1 -1.10 -9.69 -8.63
N ARG A 2 -0.20 -8.73 -8.41
CA ARG A 2 1.06 -8.96 -7.68
C ARG A 2 0.91 -8.27 -6.34
N GLU A 3 0.79 -9.04 -5.26
CA GLU A 3 0.66 -8.50 -3.91
C GLU A 3 1.91 -7.67 -3.52
N MET A 4 1.70 -6.43 -3.08
CA MET A 4 2.74 -5.62 -2.43
C MET A 4 3.09 -6.15 -1.04
N THR A 5 4.05 -7.09 -1.01
CA THR A 5 4.62 -7.66 0.22
C THR A 5 5.98 -7.04 0.56
N VAL A 6 6.49 -7.26 1.78
CA VAL A 6 7.87 -6.86 2.15
C VAL A 6 8.93 -7.43 1.21
N ARG A 7 8.76 -8.68 0.76
CA ARG A 7 9.67 -9.29 -0.23
C ARG A 7 9.66 -8.52 -1.55
N GLU A 8 8.46 -8.12 -2.00
CA GLU A 8 8.30 -7.36 -3.24
C GLU A 8 8.86 -5.95 -3.10
N PHE A 9 8.61 -5.29 -1.97
CA PHE A 9 9.18 -3.99 -1.66
C PHE A 9 10.72 -4.03 -1.63
N LYS A 10 11.31 -5.05 -0.98
CA LYS A 10 12.77 -5.27 -1.03
C LYS A 10 13.28 -5.46 -2.45
N ALA A 11 12.61 -6.27 -3.27
CA ALA A 11 13.03 -6.47 -4.66
C ALA A 11 13.00 -5.15 -5.48
N ARG A 12 12.04 -4.25 -5.20
CA ARG A 12 12.00 -2.92 -5.79
C ARG A 12 13.14 -2.03 -5.28
N LEU A 13 13.43 -2.07 -3.98
CA LEU A 13 14.55 -1.32 -3.39
C LEU A 13 15.92 -1.83 -3.86
N ASP A 14 16.10 -3.15 -3.99
CA ASP A 14 17.33 -3.79 -4.48
C ASP A 14 17.65 -3.40 -5.95
N ALA A 15 16.65 -2.87 -6.69
CA ALA A 15 16.85 -2.33 -8.03
C ALA A 15 17.37 -0.87 -8.04
N ILE A 16 17.40 -0.21 -6.88
CA ILE A 16 17.93 1.14 -6.67
C ILE A 16 19.36 0.99 -6.12
N GLY A 17 20.27 1.91 -6.44
CA GLY A 17 21.64 1.86 -5.93
C GLY A 17 21.70 2.07 -4.41
N ASP A 18 22.56 1.31 -3.71
CA ASP A 18 22.68 1.35 -2.24
C ASP A 18 23.07 2.72 -1.67
N ASP A 19 23.76 3.55 -2.44
CA ASP A 19 24.23 4.89 -2.04
C ASP A 19 23.24 6.02 -2.41
N GLU A 20 22.09 5.69 -2.99
CA GLU A 20 21.10 6.69 -3.39
C GLU A 20 20.40 7.30 -2.16
N LEU A 21 20.30 8.63 -2.14
CA LEU A 21 19.57 9.35 -1.09
C LEU A 21 18.08 9.09 -1.23
N CYS A 22 17.43 8.59 -0.17
CA CYS A 22 16.00 8.29 -0.20
C CYS A 22 15.25 8.82 1.03
N CYS A 23 13.96 9.07 0.85
CA CYS A 23 13.00 9.30 1.91
C CYS A 23 11.71 8.51 1.58
N GLY A 24 11.10 7.91 2.59
CA GLY A 24 9.91 7.09 2.40
C GLY A 24 9.26 6.75 3.74
N THR A 25 8.00 6.33 3.67
CA THR A 25 7.25 5.82 4.82
C THR A 25 6.92 4.35 4.56
N PHE A 26 6.91 3.55 5.62
CA PHE A 26 6.72 2.11 5.54
C PHE A 26 5.44 1.74 6.26
N TRP A 27 4.54 1.04 5.56
CA TRP A 27 3.22 0.67 6.02
C TRP A 27 3.01 -0.83 5.86
N LEU A 28 2.35 -1.44 6.83
CA LEU A 28 2.17 -2.87 6.99
C LEU A 28 0.70 -3.24 7.08
N THR A 29 0.42 -4.54 7.02
CA THR A 29 -0.92 -5.10 7.19
C THR A 29 -1.62 -4.57 8.45
N ASP A 30 -0.90 -4.43 9.55
CA ASP A 30 -1.44 -3.94 10.82
C ASP A 30 -1.96 -2.49 10.72
N ASP A 31 -1.39 -1.67 9.85
CA ASP A 31 -1.86 -0.29 9.65
C ASP A 31 -3.22 -0.26 8.94
N PHE A 32 -3.44 -1.16 7.96
CA PHE A 32 -4.74 -1.31 7.31
C PHE A 32 -5.78 -1.88 8.28
N LEU A 33 -5.39 -2.86 9.11
CA LEU A 33 -6.25 -3.41 10.15
C LEU A 33 -6.58 -2.41 11.26
N SER A 34 -5.73 -1.38 11.46
CA SER A 34 -6.03 -0.30 12.40
C SER A 34 -7.18 0.60 11.92
N ILE A 35 -7.38 0.69 10.60
CA ILE A 35 -8.50 1.41 9.97
C ILE A 35 -9.75 0.52 9.94
N ASP A 36 -9.62 -0.73 9.48
CA ASP A 36 -10.73 -1.68 9.42
C ASP A 36 -10.25 -3.11 9.77
N GLN A 37 -10.62 -3.54 10.98
CA GLN A 37 -10.24 -4.85 11.53
C GLN A 37 -10.92 -6.04 10.83
N ALA A 38 -11.95 -5.80 10.02
CA ALA A 38 -12.67 -6.85 9.30
C ALA A 38 -12.01 -7.24 7.97
N LEU A 39 -10.99 -6.50 7.52
CA LEU A 39 -10.34 -6.75 6.24
C LEU A 39 -9.65 -8.11 6.20
N THR A 40 -9.93 -8.85 5.14
CA THR A 40 -9.22 -10.09 4.80
C THR A 40 -7.83 -9.80 4.23
N ARG A 41 -6.99 -10.83 4.18
CA ARG A 41 -5.64 -10.71 3.59
C ARG A 41 -5.70 -10.28 2.13
N GLU A 42 -6.66 -10.84 1.39
CA GLU A 42 -6.87 -10.56 -0.03
C GLU A 42 -7.32 -9.10 -0.26
N GLU A 43 -8.23 -8.60 0.57
CA GLU A 43 -8.69 -7.21 0.53
C GLU A 43 -7.56 -6.23 0.88
N ILE A 44 -6.74 -6.54 1.89
CA ILE A 44 -5.57 -5.73 2.25
C ILE A 44 -4.57 -5.72 1.10
N ALA A 45 -4.27 -6.87 0.50
CA ALA A 45 -3.35 -6.93 -0.64
C ALA A 45 -3.84 -6.10 -1.83
N SER A 46 -5.15 -6.16 -2.13
CA SER A 46 -5.77 -5.33 -3.18
C SER A 46 -5.68 -3.84 -2.84
N ALA A 47 -5.98 -3.45 -1.60
CA ALA A 47 -5.88 -2.05 -1.16
C ALA A 47 -4.42 -1.54 -1.18
N MET A 48 -3.44 -2.38 -0.84
CA MET A 48 -2.02 -2.04 -0.93
C MET A 48 -1.58 -1.82 -2.38
N ASP A 49 -2.04 -2.65 -3.31
CA ASP A 49 -1.75 -2.49 -4.73
C ASP A 49 -2.36 -1.17 -5.26
N ILE A 50 -3.60 -0.83 -4.86
CA ILE A 50 -4.23 0.46 -5.18
C ILE A 50 -3.45 1.63 -4.59
N ALA A 51 -3.08 1.56 -3.32
CA ALA A 51 -2.36 2.64 -2.64
C ALA A 51 -1.00 2.92 -3.29
N GLU A 52 -0.29 1.86 -3.69
CA GLU A 52 1.00 1.92 -4.36
C GLU A 52 0.91 2.55 -5.75
N ASP A 53 -0.06 2.12 -6.56
CA ASP A 53 -0.22 2.56 -7.94
C ASP A 53 -0.79 4.00 -8.05
N ASN A 54 -1.36 4.55 -6.98
CA ASN A 54 -2.06 5.84 -6.99
C ASN A 54 -1.52 6.86 -5.96
N HIS A 55 -0.35 6.66 -5.39
CA HIS A 55 0.19 7.63 -4.42
C HIS A 55 0.56 8.97 -5.10
N ASP A 56 0.12 10.08 -4.51
CA ASP A 56 0.56 11.43 -4.91
C ASP A 56 1.79 11.84 -4.08
N ALA A 57 2.87 12.26 -4.75
CA ALA A 57 4.09 12.72 -4.07
C ALA A 57 3.90 13.97 -3.19
N SER A 58 2.83 14.75 -3.42
CA SER A 58 2.47 15.94 -2.63
C SER A 58 1.84 15.58 -1.29
N GLU A 59 1.21 14.41 -1.19
CA GLU A 59 0.49 13.94 0.01
C GLU A 59 1.21 12.78 0.71
N GLY A 60 1.90 11.94 -0.06
CA GLY A 60 2.57 10.72 0.38
C GLY A 60 1.60 9.69 0.95
N PHE A 61 2.15 8.58 1.45
CA PHE A 61 1.37 7.65 2.25
C PHE A 61 1.06 8.26 3.62
N ASN A 62 -0.22 8.38 3.92
CA ASN A 62 -0.76 8.85 5.18
C ASN A 62 -2.09 8.11 5.47
N TRP A 63 -2.64 8.28 6.67
CA TRP A 63 -3.88 7.59 7.07
C TRP A 63 -5.05 7.82 6.11
N TRP A 64 -5.20 9.04 5.60
CA TRP A 64 -6.27 9.38 4.65
C TRP A 64 -6.09 8.64 3.32
N HIS A 65 -4.86 8.52 2.82
CA HIS A 65 -4.56 7.77 1.59
C HIS A 65 -4.86 6.27 1.75
N LEU A 66 -4.58 5.69 2.92
CA LEU A 66 -4.91 4.30 3.22
C LEU A 66 -6.43 4.08 3.31
N GLU A 67 -7.16 5.00 3.95
CA GLU A 67 -8.64 4.98 3.99
C GLU A 67 -9.25 5.07 2.59
N TRP A 68 -8.72 5.95 1.74
CA TRP A 68 -9.13 6.07 0.35
C TRP A 68 -8.87 4.77 -0.43
N ALA A 69 -7.68 4.18 -0.32
CA ALA A 69 -7.35 2.94 -1.01
C ALA A 69 -8.26 1.76 -0.59
N ILE A 70 -8.60 1.66 0.70
CA ILE A 70 -9.57 0.68 1.21
C ILE A 70 -10.97 0.95 0.62
N SER A 71 -11.38 2.22 0.52
CA SER A 71 -12.66 2.62 -0.05
C SER A 71 -12.76 2.26 -1.53
N GLU A 72 -11.72 2.55 -2.32
CA GLU A 72 -11.66 2.19 -3.74
C GLU A 72 -11.67 0.68 -3.95
N MET A 73 -10.92 -0.06 -3.14
CA MET A 73 -10.92 -1.53 -3.16
C MET A 73 -12.34 -2.09 -2.97
N LYS A 74 -13.09 -1.56 -1.99
CA LYS A 74 -14.47 -2.00 -1.71
C LYS A 74 -15.42 -1.66 -2.85
N GLN A 75 -15.30 -0.47 -3.45
CA GLN A 75 -16.13 -0.04 -4.58
C GLN A 75 -15.84 -0.84 -5.85
N GLY A 76 -14.60 -1.29 -6.06
CA GLY A 76 -14.21 -2.15 -7.18
C GLY A 76 -14.68 -3.61 -7.07
N GLY A 77 -15.17 -4.03 -5.89
CA GLY A 77 -15.68 -5.39 -5.62
C GLY A 77 -17.19 -5.59 -5.87
N GLU A 78 -17.93 -4.53 -6.18
CA GLU A 78 -19.38 -4.57 -6.46
C GLU A 78 -19.73 -4.60 -7.98
N ALA A 79 -18.74 -4.84 -8.85
CA ALA A 79 -18.91 -4.90 -10.32
C ALA A 79 -18.98 -6.33 -10.88
#